data_AF-A0A941WH40-F1
#
_entry.id   AF-A0A941WH40-F1
#
_cell.length_a   1.000
_cell.length_b   1.000
_cell.length_c   1.000
_cell.angle_alpha   90.00
_cell.angle_beta   90.00
_cell.angle_gamma   90.00
#
_symmetry.space_group_name_H-M   'P 1'
#
loop_
_entity.id
_entity.type
_entity.pdbx_description
1 polymer ?
#
loop_
_entity_poly.entity_id
_entity_poly.type
_entity_poly.pdbx_seq_one_letter_code
_entity_poly.pdbx_strand_id
1 'polypeptide(L)'
;DDKGNADPSKMGEIVSLLESIKGYDLADRMRDNFISSMQLASPEIMFSVRYLAPNTTHSMDLYYAAWTTCGVTRDLVDAFECTDGQKWGESPLTVPVNESLLATGELGDANKAERAKLFQNRDRRLYETVCHSGEADFSMDGQEGGSVTITNQMQTGFGMMKLIQPTKEMPSYSTISDADVIILRYAEVLMMIAEAENEANGPTQKVYDAVNQIRVRSGQPELPAGLTKDQMRERIRNEWRVEFVFEGHRYFQLKRWKLMDKLVNGASDPALPTYVKVFKPAFYYFPLPQSEIDKAGGVLVQDPNYK
;
A
#
# COMPACT_ATOMS: atom_id res chain seq x y z
N ASP A 1 -22.14 -3.68 8.38
CA ASP A 1 -23.47 -3.33 7.87
C ASP A 1 -23.29 -2.39 6.66
N ASP A 2 -24.38 -1.87 6.10
CA ASP A 2 -24.31 -0.94 4.95
C ASP A 2 -23.70 0.43 5.29
N LYS A 3 -23.50 0.73 6.57
CA LYS A 3 -22.84 1.94 7.08
C LYS A 3 -21.35 1.73 7.34
N GLY A 4 -20.84 0.52 7.11
CA GLY A 4 -19.43 0.18 7.33
C GLY A 4 -19.11 -0.18 8.78
N ASN A 5 -20.11 -0.39 9.63
CA ASN A 5 -19.92 -0.86 11.00
C ASN A 5 -19.67 -2.38 10.98
N ALA A 6 -18.68 -2.84 11.74
CA ALA A 6 -18.43 -4.25 11.93
C ALA A 6 -19.51 -4.90 12.79
N ASP A 7 -19.77 -6.19 12.55
CA ASP A 7 -20.61 -7.04 13.41
C ASP A 7 -19.71 -7.68 14.47
N PRO A 8 -19.80 -7.28 15.76
CA PRO A 8 -18.88 -7.75 16.80
C PRO A 8 -18.86 -9.27 16.97
N SER A 9 -19.98 -9.96 16.76
CA SER A 9 -20.05 -11.42 16.89
C SER A 9 -19.23 -12.10 15.82
N LYS A 10 -19.40 -11.68 14.56
CA LYS A 10 -18.63 -12.20 13.43
C LYS A 10 -17.15 -11.87 13.55
N MET A 11 -16.82 -10.69 14.09
CA MET A 11 -15.42 -10.34 14.34
C MET A 11 -14.77 -11.27 15.36
N GLY A 12 -15.49 -11.68 16.42
CA GLY A 12 -14.99 -12.68 17.37
C GLY A 12 -14.71 -14.06 16.73
N GLU A 13 -15.58 -14.51 15.82
CA GLU A 13 -15.37 -15.74 15.04
C GLU A 13 -14.12 -15.63 14.14
N ILE A 14 -13.96 -14.47 13.47
CA ILE A 14 -12.80 -14.18 12.62
C ILE A 14 -11.51 -14.21 13.43
N VAL A 15 -11.47 -13.57 14.60
CA VAL A 15 -10.28 -13.59 15.48
C VAL A 15 -9.90 -15.02 15.84
N SER A 16 -10.88 -15.84 16.22
CA SER A 16 -10.64 -17.25 16.59
C SER A 16 -10.03 -18.05 15.42
N LEU A 17 -10.49 -17.81 14.20
CA LEU A 17 -9.93 -18.43 13.00
C LEU A 17 -8.50 -17.94 12.73
N LEU A 18 -8.25 -16.64 12.79
CA LEU A 18 -6.93 -16.06 12.52
C LEU A 18 -5.88 -16.53 13.54
N GLU A 19 -6.26 -16.66 14.82
CA GLU A 19 -5.38 -17.18 15.88
C GLU A 19 -5.00 -18.66 15.70
N SER A 20 -5.77 -19.41 14.91
CA SER A 20 -5.45 -20.80 14.57
C SER A 20 -4.32 -20.93 13.54
N ILE A 21 -3.99 -19.86 12.83
CA ILE A 21 -2.89 -19.82 11.86
C ILE A 21 -1.55 -19.84 12.62
N LYS A 22 -0.67 -20.77 12.26
CA LYS A 22 0.65 -21.00 12.87
C LYS A 22 1.68 -21.29 11.78
N GLY A 23 2.97 -21.15 12.13
CA GLY A 23 4.08 -21.52 11.25
C GLY A 23 4.56 -20.43 10.29
N TYR A 24 4.12 -19.19 10.50
CA TYR A 24 4.57 -18.01 9.78
C TYR A 24 5.14 -16.98 10.75
N ASP A 25 6.04 -16.15 10.26
CA ASP A 25 6.62 -15.01 10.97
C ASP A 25 6.78 -13.83 9.99
N LEU A 26 7.05 -12.63 10.49
CA LEU A 26 7.37 -11.49 9.63
C LEU A 26 8.78 -11.66 9.03
N ALA A 27 8.98 -11.24 7.79
CA ALA A 27 10.33 -11.08 7.24
C ALA A 27 11.05 -9.90 7.92
N ASP A 28 12.39 -9.89 7.88
CA ASP A 28 13.19 -8.83 8.53
C ASP A 28 12.86 -7.43 7.97
N ARG A 29 12.73 -7.32 6.64
CA ARG A 29 12.16 -6.15 5.98
C ARG A 29 10.88 -6.55 5.23
N MET A 30 9.93 -5.62 5.20
CA MET A 30 8.72 -5.79 4.39
C MET A 30 9.07 -6.02 2.92
N ARG A 31 10.05 -5.25 2.41
CA ARG A 31 10.54 -5.36 1.04
C ARG A 31 11.11 -6.73 0.67
N ASP A 32 11.68 -7.47 1.62
CA ASP A 32 12.31 -8.78 1.34
C ASP A 32 11.31 -9.78 0.76
N ASN A 33 10.03 -9.66 1.13
CA ASN A 33 8.95 -10.46 0.54
C ASN A 33 8.76 -10.23 -0.96
N PHE A 34 9.21 -9.10 -1.49
CA PHE A 34 8.99 -8.71 -2.88
C PHE A 34 10.24 -8.86 -3.75
N ILE A 35 11.34 -9.39 -3.20
CA ILE A 35 12.57 -9.66 -3.97
C ILE A 35 12.57 -11.14 -4.39
N SER A 36 12.58 -11.39 -5.69
CA SER A 36 12.46 -12.74 -6.29
C SER A 36 13.41 -13.77 -5.65
N SER A 37 14.67 -13.39 -5.44
CA SER A 37 15.69 -14.25 -4.83
C SER A 37 15.44 -14.60 -3.36
N MET A 38 14.55 -13.88 -2.67
CA MET A 38 14.24 -14.06 -1.25
C MET A 38 12.88 -14.73 -1.00
N GLN A 39 11.98 -14.70 -2.00
CA GLN A 39 10.59 -15.13 -1.85
C GLN A 39 10.42 -16.58 -1.42
N LEU A 40 11.23 -17.50 -1.97
CA LEU A 40 11.11 -18.93 -1.65
C LEU A 40 11.41 -19.24 -0.18
N ALA A 41 12.25 -18.42 0.45
CA ALA A 41 12.67 -18.59 1.84
C ALA A 41 11.92 -17.67 2.81
N SER A 42 10.97 -16.85 2.32
CA SER A 42 10.25 -15.92 3.17
C SER A 42 9.44 -16.66 4.24
N PRO A 43 9.56 -16.28 5.54
CA PRO A 43 8.71 -16.82 6.59
C PRO A 43 7.30 -16.22 6.58
N GLU A 44 7.08 -15.18 5.77
CA GLU A 44 5.89 -14.33 5.82
C GLU A 44 4.91 -14.61 4.67
N ILE A 45 5.39 -15.07 3.50
CA ILE A 45 4.54 -15.36 2.34
C ILE A 45 3.72 -16.63 2.61
N MET A 46 2.39 -16.49 2.62
CA MET A 46 1.46 -17.59 2.85
C MET A 46 0.88 -18.15 1.55
N PHE A 47 0.64 -17.27 0.58
CA PHE A 47 0.13 -17.64 -0.73
C PHE A 47 0.62 -16.67 -1.80
N SER A 48 1.19 -17.21 -2.87
CA SER A 48 1.67 -16.45 -4.02
C SER A 48 1.33 -17.16 -5.34
N VAL A 49 1.25 -16.39 -6.42
CA VAL A 49 1.26 -16.90 -7.80
C VAL A 49 2.70 -16.96 -8.26
N ARG A 50 3.16 -18.16 -8.58
CA ARG A 50 4.57 -18.41 -8.90
C ARG A 50 4.93 -18.02 -10.33
N TYR A 51 5.99 -17.24 -10.50
CA TYR A 51 6.62 -16.96 -11.79
C TYR A 51 7.98 -17.67 -11.84
N LEU A 52 8.31 -18.26 -13.00
CA LEU A 52 9.50 -19.07 -13.21
C LEU A 52 10.06 -18.82 -14.59
N ALA A 53 11.11 -18.00 -14.67
CA ALA A 53 11.83 -17.80 -15.92
C ALA A 53 12.46 -19.12 -16.44
N PRO A 54 12.53 -19.31 -17.77
CA PRO A 54 12.04 -18.42 -18.82
C PRO A 54 10.57 -18.65 -19.20
N ASN A 55 9.88 -19.62 -18.60
CA ASN A 55 8.58 -20.10 -19.08
C ASN A 55 7.39 -19.21 -18.67
N THR A 56 7.46 -18.62 -17.48
CA THR A 56 6.39 -17.79 -16.93
C THR A 56 7.02 -16.60 -16.25
N THR A 57 6.88 -15.44 -16.88
CA THR A 57 7.44 -14.17 -16.40
C THR A 57 6.40 -13.06 -16.52
N HIS A 58 6.69 -11.90 -15.96
CA HIS A 58 5.90 -10.69 -16.14
C HIS A 58 6.79 -9.48 -16.41
N SER A 59 6.17 -8.37 -16.82
CA SER A 59 6.86 -7.11 -17.12
C SER A 59 6.54 -6.00 -16.11
N MET A 60 6.20 -6.35 -14.87
CA MET A 60 5.84 -5.37 -13.84
C MET A 60 6.92 -4.29 -13.63
N ASP A 61 8.20 -4.63 -13.71
CA ASP A 61 9.29 -3.64 -13.61
C ASP A 61 9.23 -2.58 -14.72
N LEU A 62 8.94 -2.98 -15.95
CA LEU A 62 8.73 -2.05 -17.07
C LEU A 62 7.51 -1.15 -16.80
N TYR A 63 6.38 -1.74 -16.44
CA TYR A 63 5.14 -1.00 -16.23
C TYR A 63 5.18 -0.04 -15.04
N TYR A 64 5.76 -0.46 -13.91
CA TYR A 64 5.70 0.28 -12.65
C TYR A 64 6.93 1.14 -12.38
N ALA A 65 8.12 0.77 -12.89
CA ALA A 65 9.30 1.63 -12.86
C ALA A 65 9.35 2.50 -14.13
N ALA A 66 9.83 1.99 -15.26
CA ALA A 66 10.17 2.84 -16.42
C ALA A 66 8.98 3.60 -17.02
N TRP A 67 7.79 3.00 -17.06
CA TRP A 67 6.58 3.66 -17.56
C TRP A 67 5.79 4.40 -16.50
N THR A 68 6.10 4.19 -15.22
CA THR A 68 5.39 4.80 -14.08
C THR A 68 3.87 4.77 -14.22
N THR A 69 3.30 3.63 -14.65
CA THR A 69 1.84 3.51 -14.87
C THR A 69 1.02 3.67 -13.59
N CYS A 70 1.67 3.64 -12.43
CA CYS A 70 1.10 3.97 -11.13
C CYS A 70 1.80 5.20 -10.54
N GLY A 71 1.12 6.35 -10.57
CA GLY A 71 1.58 7.57 -9.91
C GLY A 71 1.26 7.58 -8.43
N VAL A 72 2.27 7.74 -7.57
CA VAL A 72 2.10 7.76 -6.11
C VAL A 72 1.66 9.16 -5.68
N THR A 73 0.64 9.26 -4.84
CA THR A 73 0.10 10.56 -4.41
C THR A 73 0.89 11.13 -3.24
N ARG A 74 0.97 12.47 -3.15
CA ARG A 74 1.55 13.16 -1.98
C ARG A 74 0.84 12.78 -0.67
N ASP A 75 -0.49 12.63 -0.70
CA ASP A 75 -1.29 12.17 0.43
C ASP A 75 -0.91 10.76 0.92
N LEU A 76 -0.45 9.87 0.04
CA LEU A 76 0.11 8.59 0.48
C LEU A 76 1.52 8.75 1.07
N VAL A 77 2.37 9.59 0.48
CA VAL A 77 3.70 9.89 1.04
C VAL A 77 3.58 10.46 2.44
N ASP A 78 2.64 11.37 2.70
CA ASP A 78 2.42 11.99 4.01
C ASP A 78 1.79 11.04 5.04
N ALA A 79 1.17 9.93 4.60
CA ALA A 79 0.57 8.94 5.51
C ALA A 79 1.58 8.11 6.31
N PHE A 80 2.83 8.02 5.82
CA PHE A 80 3.92 7.41 6.57
C PHE A 80 4.28 8.29 7.77
N GLU A 81 4.44 7.74 8.95
CA GLU A 81 4.77 8.55 10.13
C GLU A 81 6.25 8.97 10.09
N CYS A 82 6.60 9.97 10.91
CA CYS A 82 7.99 10.22 11.26
C CYS A 82 8.52 9.08 12.15
N THR A 83 9.84 9.02 12.34
CA THR A 83 10.52 8.00 13.16
C THR A 83 10.13 8.03 14.64
N ASP A 84 9.53 9.11 15.11
CA ASP A 84 8.93 9.23 16.45
C ASP A 84 7.48 8.73 16.52
N GLY A 85 6.93 8.17 15.44
CA GLY A 85 5.55 7.67 15.36
C GLY A 85 4.48 8.76 15.30
N GLN A 86 4.87 10.03 15.13
CA GLN A 86 3.96 11.15 14.90
C GLN A 86 3.75 11.38 13.41
N LYS A 87 2.59 11.97 13.05
CA LYS A 87 2.26 12.23 11.65
C LYS A 87 3.18 13.28 11.05
N TRP A 88 3.43 13.16 9.74
CA TRP A 88 4.07 14.21 8.96
C TRP A 88 3.27 15.51 9.05
N GLY A 89 3.93 16.63 9.31
CA GLY A 89 3.30 17.94 9.54
C GLY A 89 2.93 18.23 10.99
N GLU A 90 2.77 17.20 11.83
CA GLU A 90 2.54 17.34 13.28
C GLU A 90 3.83 17.09 14.08
N SER A 91 4.67 16.15 13.63
CA SER A 91 5.94 15.80 14.27
C SER A 91 6.95 16.96 14.21
N PRO A 92 7.73 17.21 15.27
CA PRO A 92 8.87 18.13 15.22
C PRO A 92 10.00 17.65 14.31
N LEU A 93 9.99 16.37 13.88
CA LEU A 93 10.94 15.82 12.91
C LEU A 93 10.57 16.12 11.45
N THR A 94 9.41 16.74 11.22
CA THR A 94 8.95 17.14 9.88
C THR A 94 9.94 18.15 9.28
N VAL A 95 10.44 17.87 8.09
CA VAL A 95 11.32 18.78 7.35
C VAL A 95 10.47 19.70 6.47
N PRO A 96 10.60 21.04 6.60
CA PRO A 96 9.87 21.98 5.75
C PRO A 96 10.25 21.81 4.27
N VAL A 97 9.24 21.95 3.40
CA VAL A 97 9.40 21.83 1.95
C VAL A 97 8.86 23.04 1.18
N ASN A 98 9.42 23.29 0.01
CA ASN A 98 8.93 24.25 -0.96
C ASN A 98 7.91 23.58 -1.90
N GLU A 99 6.62 23.76 -1.61
CA GLU A 99 5.54 23.15 -2.38
C GLU A 99 5.51 23.55 -3.87
N SER A 100 6.07 24.70 -4.25
CA SER A 100 6.15 25.08 -5.68
C SER A 100 7.05 24.15 -6.50
N LEU A 101 8.09 23.59 -5.89
CA LEU A 101 8.98 22.60 -6.52
C LEU A 101 8.40 21.19 -6.52
N LEU A 102 7.36 20.96 -5.71
CA LEU A 102 6.68 19.67 -5.57
C LEU A 102 5.37 19.59 -6.36
N ALA A 103 4.90 20.72 -6.91
CA ALA A 103 3.66 20.83 -7.64
C ALA A 103 3.64 20.08 -8.99
N THR A 104 4.82 19.67 -9.49
CA THR A 104 4.97 18.98 -10.77
C THR A 104 5.71 17.66 -10.61
N GLY A 105 5.62 16.83 -11.64
CA GLY A 105 6.39 15.60 -11.80
C GLY A 105 7.84 15.76 -12.26
N GLU A 106 8.36 16.98 -12.29
CA GLU A 106 9.67 17.29 -12.88
C GLU A 106 10.82 16.59 -12.15
N LEU A 107 11.82 16.19 -12.91
CA LEU A 107 13.00 15.45 -12.44
C LEU A 107 14.28 16.30 -12.43
N GLY A 108 14.15 17.62 -12.35
CA GLY A 108 15.29 18.52 -12.15
C GLY A 108 15.94 18.32 -10.78
N ASP A 109 17.23 18.63 -10.66
CA ASP A 109 18.00 18.43 -9.42
C ASP A 109 17.37 19.15 -8.22
N ALA A 110 16.83 20.35 -8.42
CA ALA A 110 16.11 21.09 -7.38
C ALA A 110 14.85 20.35 -6.92
N ASN A 111 14.05 19.79 -7.84
CA ASN A 111 12.86 19.01 -7.50
C ASN A 111 13.23 17.71 -6.78
N LYS A 112 14.26 16.99 -7.26
CA LYS A 112 14.76 15.76 -6.62
C LYS A 112 15.24 16.04 -5.19
N ALA A 113 16.04 17.09 -5.01
CA ALA A 113 16.55 17.50 -3.70
C ALA A 113 15.41 17.94 -2.75
N GLU A 114 14.39 18.64 -3.27
CA GLU A 114 13.24 19.03 -2.46
C GLU A 114 12.41 17.82 -2.04
N ARG A 115 12.15 16.87 -2.94
CA ARG A 115 11.44 15.62 -2.61
C ARG A 115 12.20 14.75 -1.61
N ALA A 116 13.53 14.72 -1.68
CA ALA A 116 14.34 13.97 -0.73
C ALA A 116 14.11 14.41 0.74
N LYS A 117 13.75 15.68 0.98
CA LYS A 117 13.39 16.16 2.33
C LYS A 117 12.18 15.45 2.91
N LEU A 118 11.20 15.09 2.07
CA LEU A 118 10.02 14.34 2.51
C LEU A 118 10.37 12.96 3.06
N PHE A 119 11.53 12.42 2.71
CA PHE A 119 11.92 11.08 3.13
C PHE A 119 12.70 11.12 4.45
N GLN A 120 13.29 12.25 4.83
CA GLN A 120 14.09 12.38 6.06
C GLN A 120 13.28 12.13 7.33
N ASN A 121 13.86 11.39 8.27
CA ASN A 121 13.25 11.04 9.56
C ASN A 121 11.90 10.31 9.44
N ARG A 122 11.68 9.52 8.37
CA ARG A 122 10.43 8.81 8.11
C ARG A 122 10.51 7.32 8.40
N ASP A 123 9.33 6.72 8.52
CA ASP A 123 9.12 5.28 8.46
C ASP A 123 9.94 4.62 7.33
N ARG A 124 10.71 3.58 7.67
CA ARG A 124 11.56 2.85 6.74
C ARG A 124 10.78 2.32 5.53
N ARG A 125 9.50 1.96 5.72
CA ARG A 125 8.62 1.47 4.66
C ARG A 125 8.40 2.48 3.54
N LEU A 126 8.52 3.78 3.82
CA LEU A 126 8.40 4.81 2.78
C LEU A 126 9.49 4.61 1.70
N TYR A 127 10.74 4.41 2.12
CA TYR A 127 11.88 4.18 1.23
C TYR A 127 11.82 2.82 0.53
N GLU A 128 11.32 1.81 1.24
CA GLU A 128 11.10 0.47 0.68
C GLU A 128 9.97 0.44 -0.36
N THR A 129 9.09 1.46 -0.37
CA THR A 129 7.85 1.46 -1.13
C THR A 129 7.82 2.47 -2.28
N VAL A 130 8.39 3.67 -2.10
CA VAL A 130 8.24 4.81 -3.01
C VAL A 130 9.61 5.31 -3.49
N CYS A 131 9.72 5.56 -4.79
CA CYS A 131 10.85 6.26 -5.40
C CYS A 131 10.51 7.76 -5.55
N HIS A 132 11.43 8.67 -5.24
CA HIS A 132 11.20 10.12 -5.29
C HIS A 132 12.08 10.87 -6.28
N SER A 133 13.00 10.18 -6.96
CA SER A 133 14.06 10.78 -7.78
C SER A 133 14.13 10.22 -9.20
N GLY A 134 13.35 9.18 -9.52
CA GLY A 134 13.54 8.38 -10.73
C GLY A 134 14.76 7.45 -10.68
N GLU A 135 15.45 7.44 -9.54
CA GLU A 135 16.60 6.60 -9.27
C GLU A 135 16.31 5.68 -8.08
N ALA A 136 16.85 4.47 -8.12
CA ALA A 136 16.65 3.45 -7.11
C ALA A 136 18.01 2.93 -6.60
N ASP A 137 18.13 2.85 -5.28
CA ASP A 137 19.24 2.20 -4.61
C ASP A 137 18.81 0.81 -4.13
N PHE A 138 19.45 -0.22 -4.67
CA PHE A 138 19.18 -1.63 -4.37
C PHE A 138 20.22 -2.25 -3.42
N SER A 139 21.07 -1.43 -2.78
CA SER A 139 22.10 -1.91 -1.85
C SER A 139 21.54 -2.74 -0.70
N MET A 140 20.40 -2.31 -0.13
CA MET A 140 19.71 -3.08 0.90
C MET A 140 19.09 -4.39 0.38
N ASP A 141 18.91 -4.53 -0.94
CA ASP A 141 18.41 -5.73 -1.61
C ASP A 141 19.56 -6.65 -2.08
N GLY A 142 20.79 -6.39 -1.63
CA GLY A 142 21.97 -7.19 -1.93
C GLY A 142 22.64 -6.88 -3.27
N GLN A 143 22.25 -5.80 -3.95
CA GLN A 143 22.88 -5.39 -5.20
C GLN A 143 23.90 -4.27 -4.98
N GLU A 144 25.16 -4.53 -5.30
CA GLU A 144 26.21 -3.51 -5.36
C GLU A 144 26.11 -2.66 -6.64
N GLY A 145 26.67 -1.44 -6.60
CA GLY A 145 26.78 -0.57 -7.79
C GLY A 145 26.15 0.81 -7.66
N GLY A 146 25.60 1.16 -6.50
CA GLY A 146 25.00 2.47 -6.25
C GLY A 146 23.62 2.64 -6.90
N SER A 147 23.16 3.89 -6.96
CA SER A 147 21.84 4.24 -7.47
C SER A 147 21.73 4.04 -8.99
N VAL A 148 20.63 3.48 -9.45
CA VAL A 148 20.33 3.19 -10.86
C VAL A 148 19.11 4.00 -11.30
N THR A 149 19.18 4.65 -12.47
CA THR A 149 18.01 5.31 -13.05
C THR A 149 17.00 4.26 -13.49
N ILE A 150 15.82 4.24 -12.86
CA ILE A 150 14.73 3.31 -13.16
C ILE A 150 13.58 3.97 -13.95
N THR A 151 13.53 5.30 -14.00
CA THR A 151 12.60 6.06 -14.85
C THR A 151 13.12 7.47 -15.11
N ASN A 152 12.70 8.05 -16.23
CA ASN A 152 12.90 9.45 -16.60
C ASN A 152 11.59 10.26 -16.61
N GLN A 153 10.52 9.70 -16.05
CA GLN A 153 9.19 10.31 -15.99
C GLN A 153 8.50 9.92 -14.68
N MET A 154 7.84 10.87 -14.02
CA MET A 154 7.02 10.61 -12.83
C MET A 154 5.93 11.66 -12.74
N GLN A 155 4.71 11.36 -13.21
CA GLN A 155 3.65 12.37 -13.33
C GLN A 155 3.32 13.11 -12.02
N THR A 156 3.35 12.40 -10.89
CA THR A 156 3.09 12.95 -9.55
C THR A 156 4.36 13.34 -8.79
N GLY A 157 5.54 13.16 -9.41
CA GLY A 157 6.84 13.32 -8.77
C GLY A 157 7.30 12.12 -7.92
N PHE A 158 6.50 11.06 -7.86
CA PHE A 158 6.79 9.85 -7.10
C PHE A 158 6.46 8.60 -7.92
N GLY A 159 7.32 7.60 -7.83
CA GLY A 159 7.19 6.30 -8.50
C GLY A 159 7.14 5.13 -7.51
N MET A 160 6.93 3.93 -8.05
CA MET A 160 6.93 2.70 -7.26
C MET A 160 8.36 2.22 -6.99
N MET A 161 8.60 1.74 -5.77
CA MET A 161 9.82 1.00 -5.42
C MET A 161 9.48 -0.44 -4.99
N LYS A 162 8.42 -0.64 -4.18
CA LYS A 162 8.10 -1.94 -3.53
C LYS A 162 8.22 -3.16 -4.43
N LEU A 163 7.59 -3.13 -5.60
CA LEU A 163 7.48 -4.28 -6.50
C LEU A 163 8.61 -4.34 -7.56
N ILE A 164 9.53 -3.37 -7.55
CA ILE A 164 10.61 -3.28 -8.54
C ILE A 164 11.77 -4.14 -8.09
N GLN A 165 12.19 -5.06 -8.95
CA GLN A 165 13.34 -5.93 -8.73
C GLN A 165 14.66 -5.16 -8.85
N PRO A 166 15.70 -5.58 -8.10
CA PRO A 166 17.04 -5.06 -8.29
C PRO A 166 17.50 -5.20 -9.75
N THR A 167 17.94 -4.10 -10.34
CA THR A 167 18.41 -4.03 -11.72
C THR A 167 19.61 -3.09 -11.83
N LYS A 168 20.46 -3.29 -12.85
CA LYS A 168 21.63 -2.46 -13.15
C LYS A 168 21.36 -1.37 -14.19
N GLU A 169 20.21 -1.46 -14.85
CA GLU A 169 19.80 -0.53 -15.90
C GLU A 169 18.29 -0.29 -15.85
N MET A 170 17.85 0.80 -16.49
CA MET A 170 16.44 1.15 -16.59
C MET A 170 15.66 -0.02 -17.24
N PRO A 171 14.56 -0.50 -16.63
CA PRO A 171 13.74 -1.54 -17.23
C PRO A 171 13.28 -1.19 -18.66
N SER A 172 13.33 -2.16 -19.55
CA SER A 172 12.92 -2.02 -20.96
C SER A 172 12.07 -3.21 -21.40
N TYR A 173 11.73 -3.29 -22.69
CA TYR A 173 10.98 -4.42 -23.24
C TYR A 173 11.69 -5.78 -23.07
N SER A 174 13.02 -5.80 -22.93
CA SER A 174 13.78 -7.02 -22.64
C SER A 174 13.82 -7.38 -21.15
N THR A 175 13.36 -6.48 -20.27
CA THR A 175 13.27 -6.74 -18.84
C THR A 175 12.08 -7.63 -18.56
N ILE A 176 12.37 -8.84 -18.13
CA ILE A 176 11.42 -9.83 -17.66
C ILE A 176 11.74 -10.16 -16.20
N SER A 177 10.70 -10.37 -15.40
CA SER A 177 10.84 -10.70 -13.99
C SER A 177 10.08 -11.96 -13.65
N ASP A 178 10.68 -12.73 -12.75
CA ASP A 178 10.19 -13.98 -12.19
C ASP A 178 9.77 -13.82 -10.72
N ALA A 179 9.63 -12.57 -10.25
CA ALA A 179 9.10 -12.32 -8.91
C ALA A 179 7.67 -12.87 -8.79
N ASP A 180 7.43 -13.62 -7.72
CA ASP A 180 6.11 -14.12 -7.39
C ASP A 180 5.18 -12.96 -7.03
N VAL A 181 3.92 -13.06 -7.47
CA VAL A 181 2.87 -12.12 -7.04
C VAL A 181 2.26 -12.65 -5.76
N ILE A 182 2.53 -11.98 -4.65
CA ILE A 182 1.99 -12.33 -3.33
C ILE A 182 0.50 -11.99 -3.28
N ILE A 183 -0.30 -12.93 -2.76
CA ILE A 183 -1.75 -12.82 -2.58
C ILE A 183 -2.13 -12.74 -1.10
N LEU A 184 -1.39 -13.45 -0.24
CA LEU A 184 -1.57 -13.41 1.21
C LEU A 184 -0.23 -13.50 1.91
N ARG A 185 0.01 -12.61 2.87
CA ARG A 185 1.17 -12.67 3.77
C ARG A 185 0.81 -12.50 5.23
N TYR A 186 1.70 -12.94 6.13
CA TYR A 186 1.42 -13.02 7.55
C TYR A 186 1.10 -11.67 8.22
N ALA A 187 1.66 -10.56 7.74
CA ALA A 187 1.25 -9.24 8.22
C ALA A 187 -0.26 -8.97 8.02
N GLU A 188 -0.90 -9.53 6.99
CA GLU A 188 -2.35 -9.39 6.81
C GLU A 188 -3.12 -10.10 7.92
N VAL A 189 -2.62 -11.27 8.36
CA VAL A 189 -3.21 -12.01 9.48
C VAL A 189 -3.14 -11.16 10.75
N LEU A 190 -1.98 -10.59 11.06
CA LEU A 190 -1.82 -9.69 12.21
C LEU A 190 -2.76 -8.48 12.12
N MET A 191 -2.82 -7.82 10.96
CA MET A 191 -3.70 -6.66 10.80
C MET A 191 -5.18 -7.00 10.81
N MET A 192 -5.58 -8.18 10.32
CA MET A 192 -6.95 -8.68 10.45
C MET A 192 -7.29 -9.01 11.89
N ILE A 193 -6.36 -9.57 12.68
CA ILE A 193 -6.53 -9.79 14.13
C ILE A 193 -6.74 -8.44 14.82
N ALA A 194 -5.85 -7.47 14.58
CA ALA A 194 -5.93 -6.15 15.18
C ALA A 194 -7.28 -5.47 14.89
N GLU A 195 -7.69 -5.47 13.62
CA GLU A 195 -8.94 -4.86 13.21
C GLU A 195 -10.14 -5.57 13.82
N ALA A 196 -10.26 -6.89 13.65
CA ALA A 196 -11.42 -7.64 14.12
C ALA A 196 -11.54 -7.59 15.65
N GLU A 197 -10.44 -7.74 16.38
CA GLU A 197 -10.43 -7.66 17.84
C GLU A 197 -10.79 -6.24 18.33
N ASN A 198 -10.27 -5.18 17.69
CA ASN A 198 -10.67 -3.82 18.04
C ASN A 198 -12.16 -3.58 17.78
N GLU A 199 -12.70 -4.11 16.69
CA GLU A 199 -14.12 -4.01 16.37
C GLU A 199 -15.02 -4.84 17.29
N ALA A 200 -14.54 -5.96 17.82
CA ALA A 200 -15.29 -6.78 18.78
C ALA A 200 -15.21 -6.19 20.20
N ASN A 201 -13.99 -5.99 20.70
CA ASN A 201 -13.71 -5.80 22.13
C ASN A 201 -12.99 -4.49 22.45
N GLY A 202 -12.61 -3.71 21.43
CA GLY A 202 -11.79 -2.51 21.61
C GLY A 202 -10.29 -2.82 21.67
N PRO A 203 -9.45 -1.86 22.10
CA PRO A 203 -8.00 -1.96 22.00
C PRO A 203 -7.42 -2.83 23.13
N THR A 204 -7.65 -4.15 23.03
CA THR A 204 -7.09 -5.15 23.93
C THR A 204 -5.59 -5.32 23.69
N GLN A 205 -4.88 -6.00 24.61
CA GLN A 205 -3.44 -6.27 24.43
C GLN A 205 -3.16 -6.98 23.09
N LYS A 206 -4.05 -7.88 22.66
CA LYS A 206 -3.96 -8.57 21.37
C LYS A 206 -3.91 -7.61 20.19
N VAL A 207 -4.67 -6.52 20.23
CA VAL A 207 -4.65 -5.47 19.20
C VAL A 207 -3.29 -4.78 19.16
N TYR A 208 -2.78 -4.38 20.34
CA TYR A 208 -1.46 -3.76 20.45
C TYR A 208 -0.37 -4.70 19.96
N ASP A 209 -0.35 -5.95 20.42
CA ASP A 209 0.66 -6.95 20.05
C ASP A 209 0.70 -7.17 18.54
N ALA A 210 -0.46 -7.26 17.88
CA ALA A 210 -0.55 -7.51 16.46
C ALA A 210 -0.07 -6.30 15.62
N VAL A 211 -0.49 -5.08 15.96
CA VAL A 211 -0.07 -3.87 15.24
C VAL A 211 1.40 -3.54 15.52
N ASN A 212 1.83 -3.67 16.78
CA ASN A 212 3.18 -3.31 17.19
C ASN A 212 4.25 -4.24 16.59
N GLN A 213 3.95 -5.52 16.33
CA GLN A 213 4.85 -6.40 15.58
C GLN A 213 5.25 -5.81 14.22
N ILE A 214 4.28 -5.30 13.46
CA ILE A 214 4.51 -4.70 12.14
C ILE A 214 5.27 -3.37 12.26
N ARG A 215 4.89 -2.55 13.25
CA ARG A 215 5.53 -1.25 13.50
C ARG A 215 6.99 -1.41 13.89
N VAL A 216 7.27 -2.26 14.88
CA VAL A 216 8.62 -2.49 15.41
C VAL A 216 9.53 -3.10 14.35
N ARG A 217 9.05 -4.08 13.55
CA ARG A 217 9.81 -4.61 12.39
C ARG A 217 10.29 -3.49 11.45
N SER A 218 9.47 -2.45 11.30
CA SER A 218 9.73 -1.31 10.42
C SER A 218 10.49 -0.16 11.09
N GLY A 219 10.94 -0.35 12.34
CA GLY A 219 11.65 0.66 13.13
C GLY A 219 10.74 1.78 13.66
N GLN A 220 9.42 1.60 13.64
CA GLN A 220 8.46 2.54 14.22
C GLN A 220 8.23 2.23 15.69
N PRO A 221 7.98 3.24 16.55
CA PRO A 221 7.63 3.01 17.93
C PRO A 221 6.27 2.33 18.03
N GLU A 222 6.09 1.59 19.12
CA GLU A 222 4.80 1.03 19.50
C GLU A 222 3.72 2.10 19.63
N LEU A 223 2.47 1.71 19.42
CA LEU A 223 1.32 2.60 19.64
C LEU A 223 1.24 3.02 21.11
N PRO A 224 0.85 4.27 21.41
CA PRO A 224 0.67 4.72 22.78
C PRO A 224 -0.46 3.94 23.46
N ALA A 225 -0.27 3.60 24.74
CA ALA A 225 -1.29 2.91 25.53
C ALA A 225 -2.54 3.77 25.78
N GLY A 226 -3.66 3.13 26.11
CA GLY A 226 -4.88 3.80 26.55
C GLY A 226 -5.70 4.48 25.45
N LEU A 227 -5.47 4.13 24.18
CA LEU A 227 -6.32 4.57 23.07
C LEU A 227 -7.76 4.12 23.28
N THR A 228 -8.72 4.91 22.80
CA THR A 228 -10.10 4.46 22.66
C THR A 228 -10.24 3.53 21.45
N LYS A 229 -11.34 2.79 21.37
CA LYS A 229 -11.68 1.95 20.20
C LYS A 229 -11.62 2.72 18.88
N ASP A 230 -12.12 3.95 18.86
CA ASP A 230 -12.14 4.79 17.66
C ASP A 230 -10.75 5.30 17.31
N GLN A 231 -9.95 5.71 18.31
CA GLN A 231 -8.57 6.12 18.07
C GLN A 231 -7.72 4.96 17.56
N MET A 232 -7.85 3.77 18.16
CA MET A 232 -7.16 2.57 17.71
C MET A 232 -7.59 2.17 16.30
N ARG A 233 -8.87 2.27 15.96
CA ARG A 233 -9.36 2.01 14.58
C ARG A 233 -8.64 2.88 13.56
N GLU A 234 -8.47 4.17 13.84
CA GLU A 234 -7.77 5.05 12.91
C GLU A 234 -6.26 4.73 12.81
N ARG A 235 -5.61 4.30 13.90
CA ARG A 235 -4.22 3.78 13.84
C ARG A 235 -4.13 2.52 12.99
N ILE A 236 -5.02 1.55 13.21
CA ILE A 236 -5.11 0.31 12.42
C ILE A 236 -5.33 0.61 10.93
N ARG A 237 -6.23 1.54 10.62
CA ARG A 237 -6.50 1.96 9.23
C ARG A 237 -5.28 2.60 8.57
N ASN A 238 -4.51 3.40 9.30
CA ASN A 238 -3.27 3.96 8.78
C ASN A 238 -2.21 2.87 8.60
N GLU A 239 -2.08 1.96 9.55
CA GLU A 239 -1.11 0.86 9.46
C GLU A 239 -1.40 -0.04 8.25
N TRP A 240 -2.68 -0.41 8.03
CA TRP A 240 -3.14 -1.08 6.80
C TRP A 240 -2.76 -0.30 5.53
N ARG A 241 -2.81 1.03 5.58
CA ARG A 241 -2.54 1.89 4.43
C ARG A 241 -1.05 1.89 4.08
N VAL A 242 -0.17 2.00 5.06
CA VAL A 242 1.29 2.14 4.84
C VAL A 242 1.98 0.79 4.67
N GLU A 243 1.46 -0.26 5.30
CA GLU A 243 2.01 -1.61 5.19
C GLU A 243 1.74 -2.23 3.82
N PHE A 244 0.52 -2.05 3.28
CA PHE A 244 0.04 -2.78 2.10
C PHE A 244 -0.06 -1.94 0.82
N VAL A 245 0.78 -0.91 0.71
CA VAL A 245 0.86 -0.09 -0.51
C VAL A 245 1.20 -0.99 -1.71
N PHE A 246 0.47 -0.81 -2.82
CA PHE A 246 0.57 -1.58 -4.08
C PHE A 246 0.17 -3.07 -4.02
N GLU A 247 -0.41 -3.52 -2.92
CA GLU A 247 -0.84 -4.92 -2.75
C GLU A 247 -2.36 -5.11 -3.00
N GLY A 248 -3.01 -4.13 -3.63
CA GLY A 248 -4.42 -4.26 -4.07
C GLY A 248 -5.50 -3.99 -3.01
N HIS A 249 -5.14 -3.67 -1.76
CA HIS A 249 -6.13 -3.55 -0.67
C HIS A 249 -6.89 -2.22 -0.65
N ARG A 250 -6.24 -1.08 -0.92
CA ARG A 250 -6.75 0.27 -0.57
C ARG A 250 -8.14 0.55 -1.12
N TYR A 251 -8.42 0.17 -2.36
CA TYR A 251 -9.73 0.35 -2.99
C TYR A 251 -10.84 -0.39 -2.21
N PHE A 252 -10.62 -1.67 -1.91
CA PHE A 252 -11.59 -2.49 -1.19
C PHE A 252 -11.71 -2.11 0.28
N GLN A 253 -10.62 -1.70 0.92
CA GLN A 253 -10.62 -1.15 2.28
C GLN A 253 -11.51 0.08 2.40
N LEU A 254 -11.34 1.07 1.51
CA LEU A 254 -12.18 2.26 1.52
C LEU A 254 -13.65 1.94 1.24
N LYS A 255 -13.93 0.96 0.38
CA LYS A 255 -15.32 0.53 0.10
C LYS A 255 -15.96 -0.17 1.31
N ARG A 256 -15.27 -1.12 1.94
CA ARG A 256 -15.80 -1.87 3.10
C ARG A 256 -15.95 -0.98 4.35
N TRP A 257 -15.06 0.00 4.53
CA TRP A 257 -15.17 1.01 5.59
C TRP A 257 -16.14 2.15 5.27
N LYS A 258 -16.75 2.18 4.07
CA LYS A 258 -17.63 3.26 3.60
C LYS A 258 -16.98 4.65 3.64
N LEU A 259 -15.69 4.71 3.30
CA LEU A 259 -14.88 5.93 3.29
C LEU A 259 -14.63 6.50 1.89
N MET A 260 -15.08 5.84 0.82
CA MET A 260 -14.89 6.32 -0.56
C MET A 260 -15.48 7.72 -0.79
N ASP A 261 -16.71 7.96 -0.32
CA ASP A 261 -17.33 9.28 -0.45
C ASP A 261 -16.52 10.35 0.30
N LYS A 262 -16.13 10.07 1.55
CA LYS A 262 -15.36 11.00 2.39
C LYS A 262 -13.97 11.33 1.86
N LEU A 263 -13.26 10.33 1.31
CA LEU A 263 -11.82 10.45 1.01
C LEU A 263 -11.49 10.56 -0.48
N VAL A 264 -12.43 10.20 -1.36
CA VAL A 264 -12.17 10.15 -2.82
C VAL A 264 -13.09 11.10 -3.58
N ASN A 265 -14.34 11.28 -3.15
CA ASN A 265 -15.27 12.17 -3.84
C ASN A 265 -14.80 13.63 -3.73
N GLY A 266 -14.68 14.33 -4.86
CA GLY A 266 -14.18 15.70 -4.90
C GLY A 266 -12.66 15.85 -4.86
N ALA A 267 -11.89 14.75 -4.71
CA ALA A 267 -10.43 14.83 -4.72
C ALA A 267 -9.91 15.13 -6.14
N SER A 268 -9.00 16.10 -6.27
CA SER A 268 -8.29 16.35 -7.53
C SER A 268 -7.34 15.21 -7.85
N ASP A 269 -7.22 14.87 -9.14
CA ASP A 269 -6.17 13.96 -9.57
C ASP A 269 -4.81 14.66 -9.56
N PRO A 270 -3.79 14.12 -8.85
CA PRO A 270 -2.50 14.79 -8.75
C PRO A 270 -1.71 14.80 -10.06
N ALA A 271 -1.96 13.86 -10.98
CA ALA A 271 -1.35 13.86 -12.31
C ALA A 271 -2.13 14.74 -13.29
N LEU A 272 -3.44 14.91 -13.07
CA LEU A 272 -4.33 15.73 -13.89
C LEU A 272 -5.21 16.63 -13.00
N PRO A 273 -4.69 17.74 -12.45
CA PRO A 273 -5.38 18.52 -11.42
C PRO A 273 -6.74 19.10 -11.81
N THR A 274 -7.03 19.21 -13.11
CA THR A 274 -8.33 19.63 -13.65
C THR A 274 -9.40 18.53 -13.58
N TYR A 275 -9.01 17.29 -13.34
CA TYR A 275 -9.90 16.14 -13.19
C TYR A 275 -10.24 15.98 -11.71
N VAL A 276 -11.52 16.15 -11.40
CA VAL A 276 -12.06 15.94 -10.06
C VAL A 276 -12.69 14.56 -9.99
N LYS A 277 -12.26 13.75 -9.03
CA LYS A 277 -12.80 12.40 -8.82
C LYS A 277 -14.24 12.50 -8.33
N VAL A 278 -15.10 11.67 -8.91
CA VAL A 278 -16.51 11.55 -8.52
C VAL A 278 -16.76 10.15 -8.00
N PHE A 279 -17.26 10.05 -6.78
CA PHE A 279 -17.75 8.80 -6.22
C PHE A 279 -19.26 8.91 -5.97
N LYS A 280 -20.02 7.99 -6.57
CA LYS A 280 -21.47 7.90 -6.40
C LYS A 280 -21.82 6.67 -5.56
N PRO A 281 -22.95 6.66 -4.82
CA PRO A 281 -23.41 5.48 -4.10
C PRO A 281 -23.46 4.20 -4.97
N ALA A 282 -23.80 4.33 -6.26
CA ALA A 282 -23.77 3.22 -7.23
C ALA A 282 -22.41 2.48 -7.28
N PHE A 283 -21.30 3.21 -7.13
CA PHE A 283 -19.95 2.69 -7.34
C PHE A 283 -19.43 1.79 -6.19
N TYR A 284 -20.26 1.53 -5.19
CA TYR A 284 -19.97 0.51 -4.17
C TYR A 284 -19.94 -0.91 -4.75
N TYR A 285 -20.64 -1.18 -5.84
CA TYR A 285 -20.56 -2.46 -6.57
C TYR A 285 -20.25 -2.17 -8.03
N PHE A 286 -19.55 -3.07 -8.73
CA PHE A 286 -19.38 -2.89 -10.17
C PHE A 286 -20.68 -3.23 -10.90
N PRO A 287 -21.01 -2.51 -11.99
CA PRO A 287 -22.17 -2.87 -12.79
C PRO A 287 -21.95 -4.26 -13.39
N LEU A 288 -23.02 -5.04 -13.47
CA LEU A 288 -22.99 -6.24 -14.31
C LEU A 288 -22.69 -5.82 -15.76
N PRO A 289 -21.83 -6.54 -16.50
CA PRO A 289 -21.59 -6.22 -17.90
C PRO A 289 -22.91 -6.32 -18.70
N GLN A 290 -23.24 -5.27 -19.44
CA GLN A 290 -24.53 -5.18 -20.15
C GLN A 290 -24.77 -6.37 -21.09
N SER A 291 -23.71 -6.85 -21.76
CA SER A 291 -23.78 -8.01 -22.64
C SER A 291 -24.26 -9.28 -21.92
N GLU A 292 -23.94 -9.46 -20.64
CA GLU A 292 -24.36 -10.64 -19.88
C GLU A 292 -25.82 -10.54 -19.43
N ILE A 293 -26.30 -9.32 -19.15
CA ILE A 293 -27.73 -9.04 -18.91
C ILE A 293 -28.55 -9.35 -20.17
N ASP A 294 -28.10 -8.85 -21.32
CA ASP A 294 -28.80 -9.03 -22.60
C ASP A 294 -28.93 -10.53 -22.97
N LYS A 295 -27.85 -11.30 -22.79
CA LYS A 295 -27.84 -12.76 -23.00
C LYS A 295 -28.76 -13.51 -22.03
N ALA A 296 -28.88 -13.03 -20.80
CA ALA A 296 -29.66 -13.69 -19.76
C ALA A 296 -31.18 -13.54 -19.94
N GLY A 297 -31.65 -12.73 -20.91
CA GLY A 297 -33.06 -12.67 -21.28
C GLY A 297 -34.00 -12.29 -20.12
N GLY A 298 -33.53 -11.46 -19.19
CA GLY A 298 -34.29 -11.01 -18.01
C GLY A 298 -34.05 -11.79 -16.71
N VAL A 299 -33.22 -12.83 -16.72
CA VAL A 299 -32.82 -13.56 -15.49
C VAL A 299 -31.81 -12.76 -14.67
N LEU A 300 -30.80 -12.20 -15.33
CA LEU A 300 -29.85 -11.27 -14.69
C LEU A 300 -30.43 -9.85 -14.72
N VAL A 301 -30.56 -9.25 -13.54
CA VAL A 301 -31.10 -7.89 -13.38
C VAL A 301 -29.99 -6.98 -12.86
N GLN A 302 -29.84 -5.80 -13.48
CA GLN A 302 -28.88 -4.79 -13.04
C GLN A 302 -29.22 -4.22 -11.67
N ASP A 303 -28.19 -3.82 -10.92
CA ASP A 303 -28.35 -2.99 -9.73
C ASP A 303 -29.14 -1.71 -10.07
N PRO A 304 -30.23 -1.38 -9.33
CA PRO A 304 -31.07 -0.22 -9.60
C PRO A 304 -30.32 1.11 -9.68
N ASN A 305 -29.15 1.24 -9.03
CA ASN A 305 -28.35 2.45 -9.04
C ASN A 305 -27.62 2.71 -10.38
N TYR A 306 -27.65 1.75 -11.31
CA TYR A 306 -27.05 1.85 -12.64
C TYR A 306 -28.07 2.02 -13.78
N LYS A 307 -29.35 2.20 -13.43
CA LYS A 307 -30.43 2.45 -14.40
C LYS A 307 -30.62 3.93 -14.67
#